data_AF-A0A511HIY5-F1
#
_entry.id   AF-A0A511HIY5-F1
#
_cell.length_a   1.000
_cell.length_b   1.000
_cell.length_c   1.000
_cell.angle_alpha   90.00
_cell.angle_beta   90.00
_cell.angle_gamma   90.00
#
_symmetry.space_group_name_H-M   'P 1'
#
loop_
_entity.id
_entity.type
_entity.pdbx_description
1 polymer ?
#
loop_
_entity_poly.entity_id
_entity_poly.type
_entity_poly.pdbx_seq_one_letter_code
_entity_poly.pdbx_strand_id
1 'polypeptide(L)'
;MRIKQKPEDFSVKESYRFDEVDSGRHRVYLMDKQKLSTFDAVTRLRDAFGLKPGAISYCGLKDKQGRTEQIIAVDGADVDMQEPDLRLKYLGRTDKPLSAANITSNRFSVTVRALQPESLGPLNVAAAEVNRLGVINYFDSQRFGSLKHGQGFIAKDLIRGDFEAALHNYMAKPSELDRTEDAKIKAFWKENWGRWDARVPYEGTRKYHRVLKSLRDQPGDYLRAFMQIDADYRAMLIFTYQSFLWNEGVRRYLQLMLPREHLFPMRYQAGTLLFHREASPEVLRTLRDASFPLLAPNSTFSDPKVEEAVRWVLGREKLQLSDLQVPGAERRLYFKHEERPLLSFPHKLVVGRTQADELNRDDIKVNIAFTLPPGAYATLVIKRLFHFEYAEDSAETIRASQRPKLAEAEAAAAAHEPSSRRGPPRRDADGARASSRGAPGTDTRRRSSGDRDTRAPAGSRDARGAGAPGRRRAGPREVELLEPASGRARTLAAKAPAPAKAAEPAAPLGFRERQRQRKDARSAARAETEAKRAAKAKPAKSRKK
;
A
#
# COMPACT_ATOMS: atom_id res chain seq x y z
N MET A 1 -6.92 -18.04 -4.59
CA MET A 1 -5.95 -17.06 -5.13
C MET A 1 -5.27 -16.21 -4.04
N ARG A 2 -4.06 -15.69 -4.32
CA ARG A 2 -3.31 -14.76 -3.46
C ARG A 2 -2.57 -13.68 -4.28
N ILE A 3 -2.42 -12.49 -3.70
CA ILE A 3 -1.58 -11.40 -4.24
C ILE A 3 -0.58 -10.93 -3.18
N LYS A 4 0.45 -10.18 -3.60
CA LYS A 4 1.43 -9.57 -2.69
C LYS A 4 2.18 -10.59 -1.80
N GLN A 5 2.42 -11.82 -2.30
CA GLN A 5 3.21 -12.82 -1.56
C GLN A 5 4.70 -12.44 -1.54
N LYS A 6 5.19 -11.89 -2.66
CA LYS A 6 6.46 -11.17 -2.77
C LYS A 6 6.21 -9.71 -3.18
N PRO A 7 7.12 -8.76 -2.87
CA PRO A 7 6.93 -7.37 -3.28
C PRO A 7 6.83 -7.19 -4.80
N GLU A 8 7.54 -8.02 -5.58
CA GLU A 8 7.51 -8.00 -7.04
C GLU A 8 6.16 -8.45 -7.61
N ASP A 9 5.35 -9.18 -6.83
CA ASP A 9 4.01 -9.56 -7.25
C ASP A 9 3.06 -8.38 -7.34
N PHE A 10 3.44 -7.21 -6.83
CA PHE A 10 2.63 -6.01 -6.91
C PHE A 10 3.51 -4.82 -7.25
N SER A 11 3.65 -4.57 -8.55
CA SER A 11 4.41 -3.45 -9.08
C SER A 11 3.49 -2.32 -9.51
N VAL A 12 3.84 -1.09 -9.12
CA VAL A 12 3.13 0.13 -9.51
C VAL A 12 4.14 1.13 -10.08
N LYS A 13 3.88 1.65 -11.27
CA LYS A 13 4.63 2.75 -11.86
C LYS A 13 3.72 3.93 -12.12
N GLU A 14 3.99 5.03 -11.44
CA GLU A 14 3.29 6.28 -11.64
C GLU A 14 3.64 6.88 -13.01
N SER A 15 2.63 7.28 -13.77
CA SER A 15 2.79 8.17 -14.92
C SER A 15 2.44 9.57 -14.45
N TYR A 16 3.29 10.53 -14.80
CA TYR A 16 3.27 11.86 -14.22
C TYR A 16 3.52 12.96 -15.24
N ARG A 17 3.17 14.18 -14.84
CA ARG A 17 3.50 15.42 -15.54
C ARG A 17 3.81 16.50 -14.51
N PHE A 18 4.90 17.23 -14.71
CA PHE A 18 5.20 18.46 -13.98
C PHE A 18 5.79 19.47 -14.96
N ASP A 19 5.63 20.75 -14.64
CA ASP A 19 6.20 21.83 -15.43
C ASP A 19 7.67 22.00 -15.02
N GLU A 20 8.56 21.71 -15.96
CA GLU A 20 9.99 21.83 -15.72
C GLU A 20 10.42 23.30 -15.78
N VAL A 21 11.12 23.73 -14.74
CA VAL A 21 11.60 25.11 -14.59
C VAL A 21 13.06 25.07 -14.18
N ASP A 22 13.98 25.50 -15.04
CA ASP A 22 15.44 25.42 -14.82
C ASP A 22 15.89 26.02 -13.47
N SER A 23 15.27 27.11 -13.04
CA SER A 23 15.52 27.80 -11.77
C SER A 23 14.57 27.38 -10.64
N GLY A 24 13.70 26.39 -10.87
CA GLY A 24 12.64 25.97 -9.97
C GLY A 24 13.14 25.59 -8.59
N ARG A 25 12.48 26.06 -7.54
CA ARG A 25 12.90 25.84 -6.15
C ARG A 25 12.92 24.35 -5.76
N HIS A 26 12.00 23.58 -6.30
CA HIS A 26 11.82 22.18 -5.96
C HIS A 26 12.55 21.28 -6.95
N ARG A 27 13.31 20.30 -6.43
CA ARG A 27 14.00 19.29 -7.23
C ARG A 27 13.16 18.03 -7.29
N VAL A 28 12.85 17.58 -8.51
CA VAL A 28 11.97 16.44 -8.75
C VAL A 28 12.82 15.18 -8.95
N TYR A 29 12.44 14.11 -8.23
CA TYR A 29 13.07 12.80 -8.31
C TYR A 29 12.01 11.73 -8.57
N LEU A 30 12.35 10.74 -9.38
CA LEU A 30 11.66 9.45 -9.39
C LEU A 30 12.17 8.63 -8.21
N MET A 31 11.28 8.25 -7.30
CA MET A 31 11.54 7.40 -6.16
C MET A 31 11.05 5.97 -6.44
N ASP A 32 11.99 5.02 -6.52
CA ASP A 32 11.72 3.57 -6.55
C ASP A 32 11.88 3.03 -5.14
N LYS A 33 10.81 2.47 -4.56
CA LYS A 33 10.80 1.91 -3.21
C LYS A 33 10.23 0.50 -3.19
N GLN A 34 10.72 -0.33 -2.27
CA GLN A 34 10.27 -1.69 -2.04
C GLN A 34 10.06 -1.95 -0.54
N LYS A 35 8.95 -2.59 -0.15
CA LYS A 35 8.64 -2.90 1.27
C LYS A 35 8.58 -1.67 2.22
N LEU A 36 8.52 -0.46 1.66
CA LEU A 36 8.41 0.80 2.40
C LEU A 36 7.11 1.50 2.07
N SER A 37 6.43 2.06 3.08
CA SER A 37 5.37 3.04 2.80
C SER A 37 5.97 4.34 2.27
N THR A 38 5.15 5.18 1.64
CA THR A 38 5.61 6.53 1.21
C THR A 38 6.09 7.35 2.42
N PHE A 39 5.42 7.26 3.58
CA PHE A 39 5.84 7.93 4.80
C PHE A 39 7.18 7.40 5.35
N ASP A 40 7.40 6.09 5.30
CA ASP A 40 8.67 5.48 5.73
C ASP A 40 9.83 6.00 4.87
N ALA A 41 9.64 6.03 3.54
CA ALA A 41 10.64 6.51 2.60
C ALA A 41 10.93 8.02 2.77
N VAL A 42 9.88 8.83 2.93
CA VAL A 42 10.00 10.29 3.17
C VAL A 42 10.68 10.58 4.51
N THR A 43 10.35 9.83 5.57
CA THR A 43 11.00 9.95 6.88
C THR A 43 12.48 9.62 6.78
N ARG A 44 12.82 8.51 6.11
CA ARG A 44 14.21 8.10 5.89
C ARG A 44 15.00 9.16 5.11
N LEU A 45 14.42 9.71 4.04
CA LEU A 45 15.01 10.82 3.28
C LEU A 45 15.22 12.05 4.16
N ARG A 46 14.20 12.45 4.91
CA ARG A 46 14.28 13.62 5.79
C ARG A 46 15.40 13.48 6.80
N ASP A 47 15.49 12.34 7.46
CA ASP A 47 16.44 12.11 8.54
C ASP A 47 17.87 11.98 7.97
N ALA A 48 18.05 11.31 6.82
CA ALA A 48 19.35 11.16 6.15
C ALA A 48 19.93 12.50 5.63
N PHE A 49 19.07 13.42 5.18
CA PHE A 49 19.48 14.70 4.58
C PHE A 49 19.20 15.93 5.46
N GLY A 50 18.74 15.74 6.71
CA GLY A 50 18.45 16.84 7.63
C GLY A 50 17.35 17.79 7.15
N LEU A 51 16.35 17.27 6.42
CA LEU A 51 15.30 18.10 5.82
C LEU A 51 14.26 18.53 6.86
N LYS A 52 13.63 19.69 6.63
CA LYS A 52 12.55 20.17 7.48
C LYS A 52 11.27 19.34 7.27
N PRO A 53 10.40 19.21 8.29
CA PRO A 53 9.05 18.67 8.08
C PRO A 53 8.33 19.41 6.94
N GLY A 54 7.69 18.67 6.04
CA GLY A 54 7.00 19.23 4.86
C GLY A 54 7.90 19.61 3.68
N ALA A 55 9.22 19.42 3.77
CA ALA A 55 10.14 19.74 2.67
C ALA A 55 10.04 18.78 1.47
N ILE A 56 9.38 17.63 1.62
CA ILE A 56 9.16 16.66 0.55
C ILE A 56 7.67 16.62 0.24
N SER A 57 7.32 16.88 -1.03
CA SER A 57 5.98 16.72 -1.57
C SER A 57 5.91 15.53 -2.51
N TYR A 58 4.75 14.90 -2.61
CA TYR A 58 4.49 13.74 -3.45
C TYR A 58 3.03 13.73 -3.89
N CYS A 59 2.73 13.04 -4.99
CA CYS A 59 1.41 13.14 -5.60
C CYS A 59 0.37 12.20 -4.99
N GLY A 60 0.81 11.20 -4.22
CA GLY A 60 -0.07 10.28 -3.51
C GLY A 60 0.72 9.21 -2.75
N LEU A 61 0.01 8.49 -1.90
CA LEU A 61 0.56 7.35 -1.16
C LEU A 61 0.60 6.11 -2.06
N LYS A 62 1.66 5.32 -1.93
CA LYS A 62 1.77 4.00 -2.57
C LYS A 62 1.89 2.91 -1.53
N ASP A 63 1.43 1.72 -1.89
CA ASP A 63 1.47 0.54 -1.04
C ASP A 63 2.86 0.26 -0.46
N LYS A 64 2.88 -0.16 0.81
CA LYS A 64 4.09 -0.71 1.44
C LYS A 64 4.44 -2.09 0.90
N GLN A 65 3.41 -2.93 0.70
CA GLN A 65 3.56 -4.31 0.26
C GLN A 65 3.61 -4.38 -1.27
N GLY A 66 4.72 -3.91 -1.85
CA GLY A 66 4.94 -3.90 -3.29
C GLY A 66 6.26 -3.24 -3.69
N ARG A 67 6.50 -3.16 -5.00
CA ARG A 67 7.54 -2.32 -5.61
C ARG A 67 6.90 -1.15 -6.34
N THR A 68 7.24 0.07 -5.97
CA THR A 68 6.52 1.26 -6.43
C THR A 68 7.46 2.35 -6.91
N GLU A 69 7.18 2.89 -8.08
CA GLU A 69 7.84 4.08 -8.64
C GLU A 69 6.84 5.25 -8.59
N GLN A 70 7.22 6.35 -7.92
CA GLN A 70 6.45 7.59 -7.82
C GLN A 70 7.38 8.81 -7.88
N ILE A 71 6.87 9.97 -8.29
CA ILE A 71 7.67 11.20 -8.19
C ILE A 71 7.54 11.83 -6.81
N ILE A 72 8.64 12.44 -6.37
CA ILE A 72 8.72 13.31 -5.19
C ILE A 72 9.41 14.61 -5.57
N ALA A 73 9.10 15.69 -4.86
CA ALA A 73 9.77 16.97 -5.01
C ALA A 73 10.31 17.44 -3.67
N VAL A 74 11.62 17.71 -3.64
CA VAL A 74 12.36 18.16 -2.46
C VAL A 74 12.60 19.66 -2.56
N ASP A 75 12.19 20.39 -1.53
CA ASP A 75 12.40 21.83 -1.42
C ASP A 75 13.88 22.15 -1.18
N GLY A 76 14.51 22.84 -2.15
CA GLY A 76 15.77 23.55 -1.92
C GLY A 76 17.03 22.70 -1.72
N ALA A 77 16.93 21.38 -1.56
CA ALA A 77 18.06 20.49 -1.31
C ALA A 77 18.25 19.40 -2.39
N ASP A 78 19.50 19.16 -2.77
CA ASP A 78 19.88 17.97 -3.54
C ASP A 78 19.90 16.74 -2.62
N VAL A 79 19.32 15.63 -3.08
CA VAL A 79 19.30 14.36 -2.36
C VAL A 79 19.72 13.25 -3.30
N ASP A 80 20.48 12.28 -2.79
CA ASP A 80 20.91 11.11 -3.57
C ASP A 80 20.94 9.88 -2.67
N MET A 81 20.05 8.93 -2.92
CA MET A 81 19.95 7.68 -2.19
C MET A 81 19.85 6.53 -3.18
N GLN A 82 20.72 5.54 -3.03
CA GLN A 82 20.86 4.38 -3.91
C GLN A 82 20.89 3.07 -3.10
N GLU A 83 19.97 2.92 -2.14
CA GLU A 83 19.85 1.73 -1.32
C GLU A 83 19.08 0.62 -2.05
N PRO A 84 19.21 -0.67 -1.65
CA PRO A 84 18.51 -1.77 -2.29
C PRO A 84 16.98 -1.60 -2.34
N ASP A 85 16.39 -1.07 -1.26
CA ASP A 85 14.95 -0.91 -1.04
C ASP A 85 14.43 0.52 -1.31
N LEU A 86 15.33 1.48 -1.59
CA LEU A 86 14.99 2.87 -1.85
C LEU A 86 16.03 3.55 -2.75
N ARG A 87 15.63 3.91 -3.97
CA ARG A 87 16.48 4.60 -4.95
C ARG A 87 15.84 5.88 -5.45
N LEU A 88 16.65 6.91 -5.64
CA LEU A 88 16.24 8.17 -6.27
C LEU A 88 16.91 8.36 -7.63
N LYS A 89 16.13 8.81 -8.61
CA LYS A 89 16.64 9.29 -9.90
C LYS A 89 16.19 10.72 -10.11
N TYR A 90 17.13 11.64 -10.20
CA TYR A 90 16.83 13.03 -10.51
C TYR A 90 16.17 13.17 -11.90
N LEU A 91 15.11 13.97 -11.97
CA LEU A 91 14.34 14.21 -13.19
C LEU A 91 14.41 15.65 -13.68
N GLY A 92 14.50 16.63 -12.79
CA GLY A 92 14.46 18.04 -13.16
C GLY A 92 14.05 18.93 -11.97
N ARG A 93 13.53 20.12 -12.28
CA ARG A 93 13.10 21.11 -11.27
C ARG A 93 11.72 21.66 -11.59
N THR A 94 11.02 22.13 -10.58
CA THR A 94 9.73 22.82 -10.73
C THR A 94 9.62 23.95 -9.71
N ASP A 95 8.76 24.93 -9.99
CA ASP A 95 8.52 26.09 -9.14
C ASP A 95 7.53 25.80 -8.00
N LYS A 96 6.71 24.75 -8.13
CA LYS A 96 5.65 24.38 -7.18
C LYS A 96 5.88 23.02 -6.53
N PRO A 97 5.44 22.80 -5.28
CA PRO A 97 5.35 21.46 -4.72
C PRO A 97 4.49 20.54 -5.60
N LEU A 98 4.80 19.24 -5.58
CA LEU A 98 3.96 18.26 -6.26
C LEU A 98 2.62 18.10 -5.54
N SER A 99 1.57 17.86 -6.33
CA SER A 99 0.22 17.58 -5.87
C SER A 99 -0.36 16.38 -6.62
N ALA A 100 -1.57 15.95 -6.24
CA ALA A 100 -2.29 14.89 -6.94
C ALA A 100 -2.53 15.19 -8.44
N ALA A 101 -2.57 16.48 -8.83
CA ALA A 101 -2.74 16.90 -10.21
C ALA A 101 -1.55 16.53 -11.11
N ASN A 102 -0.39 16.20 -10.54
CA ASN A 102 0.78 15.80 -11.29
C ASN A 102 0.76 14.31 -11.69
N ILE A 103 -0.22 13.51 -11.26
CA ILE A 103 -0.38 12.12 -11.69
C ILE A 103 -1.36 12.07 -12.86
N THR A 104 -0.96 11.41 -13.93
CA THR A 104 -1.85 11.12 -15.07
C THR A 104 -2.45 9.73 -14.98
N SER A 105 -1.70 8.74 -14.49
CA SER A 105 -2.19 7.37 -14.28
C SER A 105 -1.23 6.54 -13.43
N ASN A 106 -1.67 5.35 -13.04
CA ASN A 106 -0.83 4.33 -12.42
C ASN A 106 -0.85 3.07 -13.28
N ARG A 107 0.33 2.61 -13.68
CA ARG A 107 0.51 1.34 -14.38
C ARG A 107 0.80 0.24 -13.38
N PHE A 108 -0.04 -0.79 -13.38
CA PHE A 108 0.07 -1.93 -12.49
C PHE A 108 0.56 -3.15 -13.26
N SER A 109 1.38 -3.95 -12.58
CA SER A 109 1.66 -5.33 -12.93
C SER A 109 1.49 -6.15 -11.65
N VAL A 110 0.49 -7.01 -11.63
CA VAL A 110 0.10 -7.80 -10.46
C VAL A 110 0.21 -9.28 -10.79
N THR A 111 1.07 -9.99 -10.07
CA THR A 111 1.15 -11.44 -10.14
C THR A 111 0.12 -12.03 -9.18
N VAL A 112 -0.86 -12.71 -9.76
CA VAL A 112 -1.86 -13.48 -9.02
C VAL A 112 -1.36 -14.92 -8.94
N ARG A 113 -1.31 -15.44 -7.71
CA ARG A 113 -0.69 -16.71 -7.32
C ARG A 113 -1.71 -17.62 -6.65
N ALA A 114 -1.30 -18.85 -6.35
CA ALA A 114 -2.16 -19.87 -5.75
C ALA A 114 -3.49 -20.00 -6.52
N LEU A 115 -3.35 -20.16 -7.83
CA LEU A 115 -4.44 -20.40 -8.76
C LEU A 115 -4.40 -21.85 -9.19
N GLN A 116 -5.56 -22.48 -9.27
CA GLN A 116 -5.68 -23.82 -9.82
C GLN A 116 -5.79 -23.72 -11.36
N PRO A 117 -5.37 -24.73 -12.13
CA PRO A 117 -5.49 -24.71 -13.60
C PRO A 117 -6.92 -24.41 -14.10
N GLU A 118 -7.93 -24.85 -13.36
CA GLU A 118 -9.35 -24.67 -13.66
C GLU A 118 -9.79 -23.20 -13.59
N SER A 119 -9.06 -22.35 -12.85
CA SER A 119 -9.34 -20.92 -12.72
C SER A 119 -9.14 -20.14 -14.05
N LEU A 120 -8.46 -20.72 -15.06
CA LEU A 120 -8.12 -20.05 -16.31
C LEU A 120 -9.32 -19.80 -17.23
N GLY A 121 -10.27 -20.75 -17.30
CA GLY A 121 -11.45 -20.61 -18.14
C GLY A 121 -12.31 -19.40 -17.75
N PRO A 122 -12.77 -19.33 -16.48
CA PRO A 122 -13.55 -18.20 -15.97
C PRO A 122 -12.81 -16.85 -16.05
N LEU A 123 -11.48 -16.84 -15.92
CA LEU A 123 -10.67 -15.61 -16.01
C LEU A 123 -10.80 -14.91 -17.37
N ASN A 124 -10.80 -15.67 -18.47
CA ASN A 124 -10.93 -15.08 -19.81
C ASN A 124 -12.29 -14.40 -20.02
N VAL A 125 -13.37 -15.03 -19.52
CA VAL A 125 -14.72 -14.45 -19.54
C VAL A 125 -14.76 -13.18 -18.68
N ALA A 126 -14.23 -13.25 -17.46
CA ALA A 126 -14.18 -12.11 -16.55
C ALA A 126 -13.36 -10.93 -17.11
N ALA A 127 -12.28 -11.20 -17.85
CA ALA A 127 -11.50 -10.16 -18.52
C ALA A 127 -12.30 -9.45 -19.63
N ALA A 128 -13.08 -10.20 -20.42
CA ALA A 128 -13.97 -9.62 -21.41
C ALA A 128 -15.10 -8.79 -20.75
N GLU A 129 -15.68 -9.29 -19.66
CA GLU A 129 -16.65 -8.54 -18.86
C GLU A 129 -16.07 -7.23 -18.33
N VAL A 130 -14.89 -7.26 -17.70
CA VAL A 130 -14.24 -6.06 -17.15
C VAL A 130 -13.98 -5.01 -18.24
N ASN A 131 -13.59 -5.42 -19.45
CA ASN A 131 -13.42 -4.49 -20.56
C ASN A 131 -14.76 -3.87 -21.01
N ARG A 132 -15.85 -4.64 -21.02
CA ARG A 132 -17.18 -4.18 -21.47
C ARG A 132 -17.91 -3.32 -20.43
N LEU A 133 -17.86 -3.76 -19.18
CA LEU A 133 -18.66 -3.26 -18.05
C LEU A 133 -17.89 -2.29 -17.16
N GLY A 134 -16.56 -2.35 -17.19
CA GLY A 134 -15.71 -1.63 -16.25
C GLY A 134 -15.76 -2.25 -14.85
N VAL A 135 -15.19 -1.53 -13.90
CA VAL A 135 -15.16 -1.90 -12.48
C VAL A 135 -15.77 -0.76 -11.69
N ILE A 136 -16.71 -1.05 -10.78
CA ILE A 136 -17.24 -0.02 -9.88
C ILE A 136 -16.07 0.54 -9.06
N ASN A 137 -15.90 1.86 -9.07
CA ASN A 137 -14.73 2.58 -8.57
C ASN A 137 -14.76 2.78 -7.04
N TYR A 138 -15.10 1.71 -6.30
CA TYR A 138 -15.14 1.70 -4.85
C TYR A 138 -13.80 2.08 -4.22
N PHE A 139 -13.88 2.43 -2.94
CA PHE A 139 -12.74 2.40 -2.04
C PHE A 139 -12.55 0.97 -1.54
N ASP A 140 -11.36 0.38 -1.72
CA ASP A 140 -11.09 -1.00 -1.30
C ASP A 140 -10.60 -1.09 0.16
N SER A 141 -10.52 -2.31 0.70
CA SER A 141 -10.06 -2.66 2.05
C SER A 141 -8.82 -1.88 2.52
N GLN A 142 -7.88 -1.58 1.63
CA GLN A 142 -6.71 -0.77 1.96
C GLN A 142 -7.05 0.63 2.50
N ARG A 143 -8.11 1.28 2.02
CA ARG A 143 -8.58 2.58 2.52
C ARG A 143 -9.08 2.49 3.97
N PHE A 144 -9.56 1.33 4.36
CA PHE A 144 -10.18 1.09 5.65
C PHE A 144 -9.24 0.45 6.66
N GLY A 145 -7.92 0.47 6.41
CA GLY A 145 -6.91 -0.21 7.23
C GLY A 145 -7.04 0.01 8.74
N SER A 146 -7.48 1.18 9.20
CA SER A 146 -7.75 1.50 10.60
C SER A 146 -8.85 0.63 11.25
N LEU A 147 -9.79 0.10 10.46
CA LEU A 147 -10.89 -0.73 10.96
C LEU A 147 -10.48 -2.16 11.33
N LYS A 148 -9.30 -2.64 10.90
CA LYS A 148 -8.83 -4.04 11.07
C LYS A 148 -8.79 -4.50 12.52
N HIS A 149 -8.78 -3.52 13.42
CA HIS A 149 -8.47 -3.71 14.82
C HIS A 149 -9.69 -3.40 15.71
N GLY A 150 -10.90 -3.36 15.11
CA GLY A 150 -12.15 -3.12 15.83
C GLY A 150 -12.27 -1.68 16.35
N GLN A 151 -11.42 -0.76 15.90
CA GLN A 151 -11.39 0.64 16.36
C GLN A 151 -12.67 1.39 16.00
N GLY A 152 -13.36 0.97 14.94
CA GLY A 152 -14.49 1.72 14.39
C GLY A 152 -14.03 2.97 13.65
N PHE A 153 -14.99 3.80 13.24
CA PHE A 153 -14.70 5.06 12.56
C PHE A 153 -14.53 6.18 13.59
N ILE A 154 -13.28 6.56 13.88
CA ILE A 154 -12.95 7.70 14.77
C ILE A 154 -13.67 8.98 14.32
N ALA A 155 -13.88 9.16 13.01
CA ALA A 155 -14.64 10.30 12.48
C ALA A 155 -16.07 10.41 13.05
N LYS A 156 -16.73 9.30 13.41
CA LYS A 156 -18.06 9.34 14.03
C LYS A 156 -18.01 9.91 15.45
N ASP A 157 -16.95 9.61 16.20
CA ASP A 157 -16.73 10.19 17.53
C ASP A 157 -16.44 11.69 17.42
N LEU A 158 -15.61 12.08 16.45
CA LEU A 158 -15.31 13.49 16.14
C LEU A 158 -16.55 14.30 15.75
N ILE A 159 -17.40 13.76 14.87
CA ILE A 159 -18.66 14.40 14.45
C ILE A 159 -19.57 14.67 15.66
N ARG A 160 -19.65 13.72 16.60
CA ARG A 160 -20.47 13.83 17.81
C ARG A 160 -19.89 14.78 18.86
N GLY A 161 -18.66 15.26 18.68
CA GLY A 161 -17.93 16.04 19.68
C GLY A 161 -17.35 15.19 20.83
N ASP A 162 -17.37 13.87 20.73
CA ASP A 162 -16.77 12.96 21.72
C ASP A 162 -15.26 12.81 21.43
N PHE A 163 -14.52 13.89 21.70
CA PHE A 163 -13.08 13.95 21.45
C PHE A 163 -12.29 13.01 22.36
N GLU A 164 -12.81 12.67 23.53
CA GLU A 164 -12.20 11.69 24.42
C GLU A 164 -12.23 10.31 23.79
N ALA A 165 -13.41 9.84 23.34
CA ALA A 165 -13.53 8.55 22.66
C ALA A 165 -12.69 8.50 21.38
N ALA A 166 -12.68 9.60 20.60
CA ALA A 166 -11.86 9.70 19.40
C ALA A 166 -10.36 9.51 19.71
N LEU A 167 -9.87 10.19 20.75
CA LEU A 167 -8.47 10.12 21.16
C LEU A 167 -8.12 8.75 21.76
N HIS A 168 -9.03 8.19 22.57
CA HIS A 168 -8.91 6.85 23.14
C HIS A 168 -8.83 5.79 22.04
N ASN A 169 -9.72 5.83 21.04
CA ASN A 169 -9.71 4.90 19.91
C ASN A 169 -8.39 5.00 19.10
N TYR A 170 -7.76 6.16 19.05
CA TYR A 170 -6.45 6.34 18.41
C TYR A 170 -5.27 5.77 19.22
N MET A 171 -5.19 6.07 20.53
CA MET A 171 -3.98 5.78 21.32
C MET A 171 -4.10 4.65 22.36
N ALA A 172 -5.31 4.18 22.65
CA ALA A 172 -5.59 3.25 23.75
C ALA A 172 -6.43 2.04 23.32
N LYS A 173 -6.58 1.82 22.00
CA LYS A 173 -7.27 0.65 21.45
C LYS A 173 -6.30 -0.27 20.70
N PRO A 174 -5.63 -1.20 21.40
CA PRO A 174 -4.72 -2.15 20.77
C PRO A 174 -5.52 -3.10 19.87
N SER A 175 -4.86 -3.61 18.82
CA SER A 175 -5.43 -4.75 18.10
C SER A 175 -5.01 -6.06 18.71
N GLU A 176 -5.93 -7.02 18.72
CA GLU A 176 -5.61 -8.42 18.97
C GLU A 176 -4.64 -9.04 17.95
N LEU A 177 -4.61 -8.52 16.72
CA LEU A 177 -3.76 -9.01 15.62
C LEU A 177 -2.45 -8.23 15.49
N ASP A 178 -2.30 -7.14 16.23
CA ASP A 178 -1.12 -6.29 16.17
C ASP A 178 -0.20 -6.64 17.35
N ARG A 179 1.01 -7.08 17.03
CA ARG A 179 2.06 -7.41 18.00
C ARG A 179 3.21 -6.40 17.97
N THR A 180 3.06 -5.32 17.21
CA THR A 180 4.05 -4.25 17.17
C THR A 180 4.19 -3.58 18.54
N GLU A 181 5.29 -2.86 18.72
CA GLU A 181 5.50 -2.05 19.92
C GLU A 181 4.38 -0.99 20.10
N ASP A 182 3.82 -0.52 18.98
CA ASP A 182 2.62 0.33 18.94
C ASP A 182 1.45 -0.28 19.73
N ALA A 183 1.18 -1.56 19.52
CA ALA A 183 0.11 -2.27 20.19
C ALA A 183 0.37 -2.40 21.69
N LYS A 184 1.63 -2.60 22.11
CA LYS A 184 2.01 -2.63 23.53
C LYS A 184 1.82 -1.25 24.19
N ILE A 185 2.19 -0.18 23.49
CA ILE A 185 1.95 1.21 23.95
C ILE A 185 0.45 1.48 24.08
N LYS A 186 -0.36 1.03 23.10
CA LYS A 186 -1.82 1.18 23.16
C LYS A 186 -2.44 0.41 24.32
N ALA A 187 -1.97 -0.82 24.58
CA ALA A 187 -2.41 -1.60 25.73
C ALA A 187 -2.08 -0.89 27.05
N PHE A 188 -0.87 -0.35 27.18
CA PHE A 188 -0.47 0.44 28.35
C PHE A 188 -1.41 1.65 28.57
N TRP A 189 -1.72 2.42 27.54
CA TRP A 189 -2.62 3.58 27.68
C TRP A 189 -4.07 3.20 27.93
N LYS A 190 -4.52 2.04 27.46
CA LYS A 190 -5.83 1.48 27.83
C LYS A 190 -5.96 1.28 29.34
N GLU A 191 -4.91 0.79 29.99
CA GLU A 191 -4.88 0.49 31.42
C GLU A 191 -4.58 1.72 32.29
N ASN A 192 -3.98 2.75 31.70
CA ASN A 192 -3.50 3.96 32.40
C ASN A 192 -4.17 5.25 31.89
N TRP A 193 -5.38 5.16 31.33
CA TRP A 193 -6.10 6.32 30.81
C TRP A 193 -6.28 7.39 31.90
N GLY A 194 -6.00 8.65 31.58
CA GLY A 194 -6.01 9.77 32.53
C GLY A 194 -4.72 9.96 33.33
N ARG A 195 -3.82 8.97 33.40
CA ARG A 195 -2.53 9.06 34.12
C ARG A 195 -1.41 9.54 33.18
N TRP A 196 -1.48 10.78 32.70
CA TRP A 196 -0.59 11.28 31.63
C TRP A 196 0.90 11.37 31.98
N ASP A 197 1.24 11.31 33.26
CA ASP A 197 2.60 11.25 33.78
C ASP A 197 3.16 9.82 33.87
N ALA A 198 2.34 8.80 33.59
CA ALA A 198 2.77 7.42 33.60
C ALA A 198 3.89 7.17 32.56
N ARG A 199 4.94 6.46 33.00
CA ARG A 199 6.11 6.17 32.16
C ARG A 199 5.85 4.93 31.31
N VAL A 200 5.76 5.12 30.00
CA VAL A 200 5.63 4.02 29.04
C VAL A 200 6.99 3.31 28.89
N PRO A 201 7.08 1.98 29.09
CA PRO A 201 8.34 1.24 29.04
C PRO A 201 8.77 0.85 27.60
N TYR A 202 8.37 1.63 26.59
CA TYR A 202 8.58 1.32 25.17
C TYR A 202 9.13 2.54 24.41
N GLU A 203 10.10 2.35 23.52
CA GLU A 203 10.82 3.41 22.78
C GLU A 203 9.94 4.15 21.76
N GLY A 204 8.98 3.43 21.15
CA GLY A 204 8.01 3.91 20.16
C GLY A 204 7.03 4.95 20.69
N THR A 205 7.08 5.28 21.99
CA THR A 205 6.26 6.31 22.64
C THR A 205 6.47 7.71 22.03
N ARG A 206 7.60 7.95 21.36
CA ARG A 206 7.92 9.26 20.72
C ARG A 206 6.79 9.78 19.83
N LYS A 207 6.06 8.89 19.14
CA LYS A 207 4.92 9.28 18.27
C LYS A 207 3.76 9.93 19.02
N TYR A 208 3.59 9.64 20.30
CA TYR A 208 2.54 10.20 21.14
C TYR A 208 3.01 11.40 21.98
N HIS A 209 4.30 11.75 21.95
CA HIS A 209 4.88 12.76 22.85
C HIS A 209 4.14 14.09 22.82
N ARG A 210 3.80 14.62 21.64
CA ARG A 210 3.08 15.91 21.53
C ARG A 210 1.67 15.82 22.11
N VAL A 211 0.99 14.70 21.89
CA VAL A 211 -0.35 14.45 22.41
C VAL A 211 -0.31 14.36 23.94
N LEU A 212 0.61 13.56 24.49
CA LEU A 212 0.80 13.40 25.93
C LEU A 212 1.20 14.71 26.61
N LYS A 213 2.09 15.50 25.99
CA LYS A 213 2.42 16.84 26.47
C LYS A 213 1.17 17.71 26.56
N SER A 214 0.34 17.74 25.51
CA SER A 214 -0.91 18.51 25.52
C SER A 214 -1.87 18.07 26.64
N LEU A 215 -1.96 16.76 26.91
CA LEU A 215 -2.82 16.21 27.95
C LEU A 215 -2.29 16.50 29.37
N ARG A 216 -0.98 16.60 29.57
CA ARG A 216 -0.39 17.04 30.84
C ARG A 216 -0.62 18.53 31.08
N ASP A 217 -0.44 19.34 30.03
CA ASP A 217 -0.59 20.80 30.12
C ASP A 217 -2.06 21.18 30.40
N GLN A 218 -3.01 20.51 29.75
CA GLN A 218 -4.45 20.71 29.94
C GLN A 218 -5.21 19.38 29.95
N PRO A 219 -5.29 18.70 31.11
CA PRO A 219 -6.08 17.49 31.26
C PRO A 219 -7.56 17.78 30.95
N GLY A 220 -8.14 17.06 29.98
CA GLY A 220 -9.55 17.21 29.57
C GLY A 220 -9.78 17.97 28.25
N ASP A 221 -8.80 18.73 27.74
CA ASP A 221 -8.89 19.30 26.38
C ASP A 221 -8.44 18.28 25.33
N TYR A 222 -9.31 17.29 25.12
CA TYR A 222 -9.05 16.19 24.19
C TYR A 222 -9.00 16.64 22.74
N LEU A 223 -9.73 17.68 22.36
CA LEU A 223 -9.66 18.25 21.02
C LEU A 223 -8.26 18.82 20.76
N ARG A 224 -7.73 19.64 21.67
CA ARG A 224 -6.37 20.17 21.56
C ARG A 224 -5.32 19.06 21.47
N ALA A 225 -5.48 18.01 22.27
CA ALA A 225 -4.59 16.85 22.23
C ALA A 225 -4.69 16.08 20.90
N PHE A 226 -5.90 15.85 20.39
CA PHE A 226 -6.14 15.21 19.09
C PHE A 226 -5.50 16.01 17.95
N MET A 227 -5.53 17.34 18.03
CA MET A 227 -4.89 18.23 17.06
C MET A 227 -3.36 18.18 17.07
N GLN A 228 -2.73 17.45 18.00
CA GLN A 228 -1.29 17.19 17.99
C GLN A 228 -0.88 15.98 17.14
N ILE A 229 -1.84 15.16 16.71
CA ILE A 229 -1.61 14.05 15.77
C ILE A 229 -1.06 14.60 14.45
N ASP A 230 -0.45 13.77 13.62
CA ASP A 230 -0.08 14.19 12.27
C ASP A 230 -1.31 14.64 11.47
N ALA A 231 -1.18 15.74 10.70
CA ALA A 231 -2.30 16.33 9.97
C ALA A 231 -2.83 15.41 8.87
N ASP A 232 -1.94 14.72 8.15
CA ASP A 232 -2.31 13.80 7.08
C ASP A 232 -3.02 12.58 7.67
N TYR A 233 -2.56 12.09 8.83
CA TYR A 233 -3.24 11.00 9.52
C TYR A 233 -4.66 11.40 9.97
N ARG A 234 -4.85 12.62 10.54
CA ARG A 234 -6.19 13.08 10.90
C ARG A 234 -7.10 13.21 9.68
N ALA A 235 -6.60 13.79 8.58
CA ALA A 235 -7.34 13.89 7.33
C ALA A 235 -7.74 12.50 6.80
N MET A 236 -6.84 11.51 6.92
CA MET A 236 -7.13 10.12 6.55
C MET A 236 -8.30 9.52 7.36
N LEU A 237 -8.44 9.85 8.65
CA LEU A 237 -9.56 9.36 9.46
C LEU A 237 -10.92 9.87 8.95
N ILE A 238 -11.00 11.16 8.62
CA ILE A 238 -12.20 11.77 8.02
C ILE A 238 -12.49 11.14 6.66
N PHE A 239 -11.47 11.08 5.79
CA PHE A 239 -11.60 10.51 4.46
C PHE A 239 -12.00 9.03 4.46
N THR A 240 -11.56 8.26 5.46
CA THR A 240 -11.94 6.84 5.62
C THR A 240 -13.44 6.70 5.84
N TYR A 241 -14.05 7.52 6.70
CA TYR A 241 -15.49 7.48 6.92
C TYR A 241 -16.27 8.02 5.72
N GLN A 242 -15.79 9.09 5.09
CA GLN A 242 -16.38 9.62 3.86
C GLN A 242 -16.37 8.58 2.73
N SER A 243 -15.29 7.82 2.60
CA SER A 243 -15.17 6.69 1.65
C SER A 243 -16.16 5.56 1.95
N PHE A 244 -16.45 5.30 3.23
CA PHE A 244 -17.46 4.30 3.63
C PHE A 244 -18.86 4.74 3.19
N LEU A 245 -19.23 6.00 3.45
CA LEU A 245 -20.52 6.56 3.01
C LEU A 245 -20.65 6.50 1.48
N TRP A 246 -19.56 6.80 0.76
CA TRP A 246 -19.52 6.66 -0.70
C TRP A 246 -19.78 5.22 -1.14
N ASN A 247 -19.09 4.24 -0.55
CA ASN A 247 -19.26 2.83 -0.88
C ASN A 247 -20.71 2.36 -0.64
N GLU A 248 -21.29 2.67 0.53
CA GLU A 248 -22.67 2.31 0.83
C GLU A 248 -23.67 3.05 -0.09
N GLY A 249 -23.37 4.30 -0.45
CA GLY A 249 -24.20 5.11 -1.35
C GLY A 249 -24.24 4.52 -2.74
N VAL A 250 -23.08 4.21 -3.32
CA VAL A 250 -22.99 3.54 -4.61
C VAL A 250 -23.61 2.15 -4.57
N ARG A 251 -23.46 1.41 -3.48
CA ARG A 251 -24.14 0.12 -3.30
C ARG A 251 -25.66 0.27 -3.42
N ARG A 252 -26.24 1.27 -2.74
CA ARG A 252 -27.67 1.57 -2.83
C ARG A 252 -28.06 2.07 -4.23
N TYR A 253 -27.27 2.96 -4.83
CA TYR A 253 -27.49 3.46 -6.18
C TYR A 253 -27.57 2.34 -7.22
N LEU A 254 -26.64 1.37 -7.17
CA LEU A 254 -26.69 0.21 -8.07
C LEU A 254 -27.96 -0.62 -7.88
N GLN A 255 -28.47 -0.77 -6.66
CA GLN A 255 -29.73 -1.47 -6.39
C GLN A 255 -30.97 -0.72 -6.93
N LEU A 256 -30.89 0.60 -7.09
CA LEU A 256 -31.93 1.41 -7.72
C LEU A 256 -31.87 1.37 -9.25
N MET A 257 -30.69 1.03 -9.80
CA MET A 257 -30.44 1.03 -11.24
C MET A 257 -30.57 -0.35 -11.87
N LEU A 258 -30.34 -1.42 -11.11
CA LEU A 258 -30.20 -2.78 -11.63
C LEU A 258 -31.02 -3.78 -10.80
N PRO A 259 -31.63 -4.79 -11.46
CA PRO A 259 -32.20 -5.94 -10.77
C PRO A 259 -31.16 -6.68 -9.92
N ARG A 260 -31.64 -7.34 -8.86
CA ARG A 260 -30.76 -8.01 -7.88
C ARG A 260 -29.95 -9.14 -8.52
N GLU A 261 -30.54 -9.87 -9.45
CA GLU A 261 -29.95 -10.98 -10.20
C GLU A 261 -28.77 -10.55 -11.08
N HIS A 262 -28.70 -9.28 -11.47
CA HIS A 262 -27.57 -8.73 -12.24
C HIS A 262 -26.42 -8.28 -11.34
N LEU A 263 -26.62 -8.28 -10.03
CA LEU A 263 -25.66 -7.84 -9.03
C LEU A 263 -25.10 -9.05 -8.28
N PHE A 264 -23.81 -8.99 -7.94
CA PHE A 264 -23.19 -9.97 -7.06
C PHE A 264 -22.38 -9.28 -5.96
N PRO A 265 -22.38 -9.85 -4.75
CA PRO A 265 -21.66 -9.30 -3.61
C PRO A 265 -20.18 -9.64 -3.66
N MET A 266 -19.37 -8.75 -3.11
CA MET A 266 -17.95 -8.98 -2.86
C MET A 266 -17.59 -8.41 -1.49
N ARG A 267 -17.03 -9.25 -0.61
CA ARG A 267 -16.66 -8.80 0.75
C ARG A 267 -15.43 -7.90 0.70
N TYR A 268 -15.40 -6.95 1.62
CA TYR A 268 -14.25 -6.09 1.90
C TYR A 268 -14.22 -5.74 3.38
N GLN A 269 -13.16 -5.03 3.81
CA GLN A 269 -12.91 -4.79 5.23
C GLN A 269 -14.02 -4.03 5.97
N ALA A 270 -14.78 -3.15 5.30
CA ALA A 270 -15.85 -2.39 5.95
C ALA A 270 -17.27 -2.88 5.58
N GLY A 271 -17.41 -4.07 4.97
CA GLY A 271 -18.72 -4.65 4.65
C GLY A 271 -18.74 -5.45 3.36
N THR A 272 -19.74 -5.18 2.51
CA THR A 272 -19.93 -5.86 1.22
C THR A 272 -20.16 -4.83 0.12
N LEU A 273 -19.44 -4.97 -0.99
CA LEU A 273 -19.59 -4.19 -2.22
C LEU A 273 -20.52 -4.94 -3.18
N LEU A 274 -21.16 -4.21 -4.11
CA LEU A 274 -21.96 -4.82 -5.18
C LEU A 274 -21.34 -4.51 -6.54
N PHE A 275 -21.16 -5.54 -7.35
CA PHE A 275 -20.70 -5.42 -8.73
C PHE A 275 -21.78 -5.96 -9.67
N HIS A 276 -21.81 -5.44 -10.89
CA HIS A 276 -22.74 -5.90 -11.91
C HIS A 276 -22.06 -6.89 -12.87
N ARG A 277 -22.80 -7.93 -13.27
CA ARG A 277 -22.43 -8.86 -14.36
C ARG A 277 -23.10 -8.49 -15.67
N GLU A 278 -24.27 -7.87 -15.57
CA GLU A 278 -25.09 -7.50 -16.70
C GLU A 278 -25.73 -6.14 -16.44
N ALA A 279 -25.99 -5.42 -17.53
CA ALA A 279 -26.71 -4.17 -17.54
C ALA A 279 -27.29 -3.99 -18.94
N SER A 280 -28.50 -3.44 -19.04
CA SER A 280 -29.04 -3.04 -20.34
C SER A 280 -28.14 -1.97 -20.97
N PRO A 281 -28.13 -1.82 -22.31
CA PRO A 281 -27.32 -0.81 -22.97
C PRO A 281 -27.59 0.62 -22.48
N GLU A 282 -28.84 0.92 -22.10
CA GLU A 282 -29.23 2.20 -21.54
C GLU A 282 -28.62 2.44 -20.15
N VAL A 283 -28.82 1.49 -19.23
CA VAL A 283 -28.24 1.58 -17.88
C VAL A 283 -26.72 1.65 -17.95
N LEU A 284 -26.09 0.86 -18.82
CA LEU A 284 -24.64 0.89 -18.97
C LEU A 284 -24.11 2.25 -19.47
N ARG A 285 -24.84 2.94 -20.36
CA ARG A 285 -24.48 4.32 -20.75
C ARG A 285 -24.58 5.25 -19.55
N THR A 286 -25.69 5.21 -18.81
CA THR A 286 -25.85 6.02 -17.59
C THR A 286 -24.72 5.77 -16.59
N LEU A 287 -24.38 4.52 -16.30
CA LEU A 287 -23.34 4.18 -15.32
C LEU A 287 -21.93 4.62 -15.78
N ARG A 288 -21.66 4.68 -17.08
CA ARG A 288 -20.38 5.15 -17.64
C ARG A 288 -20.16 6.64 -17.42
N ASP A 289 -21.22 7.42 -17.55
CA ASP A 289 -21.15 8.88 -17.43
C ASP A 289 -21.43 9.35 -15.98
N ALA A 290 -21.97 8.47 -15.14
CA ALA A 290 -22.29 8.78 -13.75
C ALA A 290 -21.04 9.01 -12.87
N SER A 291 -21.18 9.97 -11.96
CA SER A 291 -20.35 10.12 -10.78
C SER A 291 -21.18 9.90 -9.52
N PHE A 292 -20.50 9.73 -8.39
CA PHE A 292 -21.13 9.73 -7.07
C PHE A 292 -20.33 10.63 -6.13
N PRO A 293 -20.99 11.43 -5.29
CA PRO A 293 -20.31 12.41 -4.45
C PRO A 293 -19.68 11.78 -3.21
N LEU A 294 -18.44 12.19 -2.92
CA LEU A 294 -17.91 12.19 -1.55
C LEU A 294 -18.66 13.28 -0.77
N LEU A 295 -19.36 12.88 0.30
CA LEU A 295 -20.32 13.75 0.99
C LEU A 295 -19.64 14.77 1.91
N ALA A 296 -20.20 15.97 1.96
CA ALA A 296 -19.84 17.08 2.84
C ALA A 296 -21.10 17.85 3.27
N PRO A 297 -21.04 18.74 4.29
CA PRO A 297 -22.21 19.40 4.87
C PRO A 297 -23.14 20.12 3.90
N ASN A 298 -22.57 20.66 2.83
CA ASN A 298 -23.24 21.45 1.81
C ASN A 298 -23.31 20.72 0.45
N SER A 299 -23.24 19.38 0.45
CA SER A 299 -23.37 18.62 -0.81
C SER A 299 -24.76 18.80 -1.42
N THR A 300 -24.78 18.96 -2.73
CA THR A 300 -25.99 19.06 -3.55
C THR A 300 -26.02 17.94 -4.58
N PHE A 301 -27.20 17.55 -5.05
CA PHE A 301 -27.36 16.42 -5.98
C PHE A 301 -28.21 16.84 -7.17
N SER A 302 -27.76 16.49 -8.37
CA SER A 302 -28.52 16.69 -9.61
C SER A 302 -29.27 15.43 -10.06
N ASP A 303 -28.79 14.24 -9.71
CA ASP A 303 -29.45 12.97 -10.00
C ASP A 303 -30.36 12.56 -8.81
N PRO A 304 -31.70 12.46 -9.00
CA PRO A 304 -32.62 12.05 -7.95
C PRO A 304 -32.32 10.68 -7.33
N LYS A 305 -31.77 9.74 -8.11
CA LYS A 305 -31.39 8.41 -7.59
C LYS A 305 -30.13 8.47 -6.74
N VAL A 306 -29.20 9.37 -7.06
CA VAL A 306 -28.05 9.65 -6.18
C VAL A 306 -28.56 10.24 -4.87
N GLU A 307 -29.46 11.23 -4.93
CA GLU A 307 -30.05 11.82 -3.73
C GLU A 307 -30.78 10.78 -2.87
N GLU A 308 -31.61 9.91 -3.47
CA GLU A 308 -32.28 8.83 -2.75
C GLU A 308 -31.28 7.90 -2.06
N ALA A 309 -30.22 7.50 -2.77
CA ALA A 309 -29.18 6.64 -2.23
C ALA A 309 -28.45 7.29 -1.05
N VAL A 310 -28.13 8.58 -1.16
CA VAL A 310 -27.48 9.35 -0.08
C VAL A 310 -28.38 9.47 1.14
N ARG A 311 -29.65 9.84 0.96
CA ARG A 311 -30.62 9.94 2.06
C ARG A 311 -30.77 8.59 2.78
N TRP A 312 -30.81 7.49 2.03
CA TRP A 312 -30.87 6.15 2.61
C TRP A 312 -29.65 5.81 3.48
N VAL A 313 -28.44 6.10 2.99
CA VAL A 313 -27.19 5.83 3.74
C VAL A 313 -27.10 6.68 5.00
N LEU A 314 -27.35 7.99 4.88
CA LEU A 314 -27.31 8.91 6.02
C LEU A 314 -28.38 8.55 7.06
N GLY A 315 -29.58 8.15 6.63
CA GLY A 315 -30.63 7.66 7.52
C GLY A 315 -30.21 6.41 8.30
N ARG A 316 -29.51 5.46 7.66
CA ARG A 316 -28.94 4.29 8.37
C ARG A 316 -27.86 4.66 9.37
N GLU A 317 -27.09 5.68 9.06
CA GLU A 317 -26.04 6.21 9.94
C GLU A 317 -26.60 7.15 11.01
N LYS A 318 -27.91 7.47 10.97
CA LYS A 318 -28.61 8.45 11.81
C LYS A 318 -27.97 9.83 11.75
N LEU A 319 -27.66 10.28 10.53
CA LEU A 319 -27.03 11.56 10.24
C LEU A 319 -27.84 12.35 9.21
N GLN A 320 -27.66 13.66 9.22
CA GLN A 320 -27.96 14.58 8.13
C GLN A 320 -26.66 15.05 7.47
N LEU A 321 -26.75 15.70 6.31
CA LEU A 321 -25.57 16.27 5.68
C LEU A 321 -24.87 17.28 6.60
N SER A 322 -25.64 18.18 7.23
CA SER A 322 -25.13 19.20 8.17
C SER A 322 -24.31 18.63 9.33
N ASP A 323 -24.51 17.35 9.66
CA ASP A 323 -23.77 16.68 10.73
C ASP A 323 -22.36 16.24 10.29
N LEU A 324 -22.03 16.26 8.99
CA LEU A 324 -20.71 15.89 8.46
C LEU A 324 -19.67 17.00 8.70
N GLN A 325 -19.53 17.44 9.95
CA GLN A 325 -18.58 18.45 10.39
C GLN A 325 -18.02 18.06 11.76
N VAL A 326 -16.82 18.57 12.09
CA VAL A 326 -16.20 18.35 13.41
C VAL A 326 -16.31 19.64 14.22
N PRO A 327 -17.15 19.69 15.27
CA PRO A 327 -17.33 20.88 16.09
C PRO A 327 -16.01 21.41 16.66
N GLY A 328 -15.76 22.71 16.58
CA GLY A 328 -14.53 23.36 17.07
C GLY A 328 -13.27 23.10 16.21
N ALA A 329 -13.37 22.31 15.14
CA ALA A 329 -12.29 22.04 14.20
C ALA A 329 -12.74 22.09 12.73
N GLU A 330 -13.83 22.79 12.42
CA GLU A 330 -14.50 22.81 11.12
C GLU A 330 -13.56 23.23 9.99
N ARG A 331 -12.61 24.13 10.25
CA ARG A 331 -11.62 24.58 9.24
C ARG A 331 -10.41 23.64 9.08
N ARG A 332 -10.18 22.75 10.03
CA ARG A 332 -8.97 21.91 10.13
C ARG A 332 -9.26 20.43 9.87
N LEU A 333 -10.49 19.99 10.13
CA LEU A 333 -11.00 18.63 9.92
C LEU A 333 -12.37 18.76 9.25
N TYR A 334 -12.37 18.76 7.92
CA TYR A 334 -13.59 18.95 7.13
C TYR A 334 -13.79 17.82 6.14
N PHE A 335 -15.06 17.55 5.87
CA PHE A 335 -15.49 16.72 4.76
C PHE A 335 -15.55 17.59 3.52
N LYS A 336 -14.97 17.11 2.42
CA LYS A 336 -14.90 17.86 1.16
C LYS A 336 -15.81 17.22 0.12
N HIS A 337 -16.72 18.00 -0.46
CA HIS A 337 -17.50 17.54 -1.59
C HIS A 337 -16.58 17.31 -2.79
N GLU A 338 -16.65 16.12 -3.38
CA GLU A 338 -15.89 15.76 -4.56
C GLU A 338 -16.65 14.71 -5.38
N GLU A 339 -16.90 15.01 -6.65
CA GLU A 339 -17.48 14.05 -7.57
C GLU A 339 -16.45 13.01 -8.00
N ARG A 340 -16.81 11.74 -7.82
CA ARG A 340 -15.95 10.61 -8.18
C ARG A 340 -16.62 9.79 -9.27
N PRO A 341 -15.93 9.47 -10.38
CA PRO A 341 -16.47 8.60 -11.41
C PRO A 341 -16.92 7.26 -10.84
N LEU A 342 -18.14 6.83 -11.19
CA LEU A 342 -18.76 5.61 -10.67
C LEU A 342 -18.04 4.36 -11.17
N LEU A 343 -17.64 4.37 -12.46
CA LEU A 343 -16.90 3.30 -13.11
C LEU A 343 -15.45 3.68 -13.36
N SER A 344 -14.57 2.70 -13.29
CA SER A 344 -13.19 2.78 -13.74
C SER A 344 -12.92 1.67 -14.76
N PHE A 345 -12.37 2.03 -15.90
CA PHE A 345 -12.01 1.10 -16.97
C PHE A 345 -10.48 0.87 -16.96
N PRO A 346 -10.01 -0.36 -16.74
CA PRO A 346 -8.58 -0.66 -16.85
C PRO A 346 -8.12 -0.54 -18.30
N HIS A 347 -7.25 0.41 -18.58
CA HIS A 347 -6.65 0.55 -19.91
C HIS A 347 -5.51 -0.45 -20.10
N LYS A 348 -5.36 -0.95 -21.33
CA LYS A 348 -4.31 -1.92 -21.69
C LYS A 348 -4.30 -3.14 -20.75
N LEU A 349 -5.49 -3.66 -20.42
CA LEU A 349 -5.63 -4.87 -19.63
C LEU A 349 -5.07 -6.06 -20.40
N VAL A 350 -4.06 -6.71 -19.83
CA VAL A 350 -3.39 -7.88 -20.39
C VAL A 350 -3.36 -8.98 -19.33
N VAL A 351 -3.88 -10.14 -19.70
CA VAL A 351 -3.68 -11.39 -18.97
C VAL A 351 -2.44 -12.07 -19.55
N GLY A 352 -1.40 -12.19 -18.73
CA GLY A 352 -0.13 -12.79 -19.12
C GLY A 352 -0.23 -14.30 -19.34
N ARG A 353 0.86 -14.89 -19.82
CA ARG A 353 0.95 -16.35 -19.95
C ARG A 353 0.92 -17.01 -18.57
N THR A 354 0.23 -18.13 -18.48
CA THR A 354 0.25 -18.99 -17.29
C THR A 354 1.65 -19.53 -17.05
N GLN A 355 2.07 -19.54 -15.79
CA GLN A 355 3.35 -20.08 -15.34
C GLN A 355 3.12 -20.96 -14.11
N ALA A 356 4.02 -21.92 -13.87
CA ALA A 356 4.05 -22.61 -12.59
C ALA A 356 4.30 -21.61 -11.45
N ASP A 357 3.60 -21.77 -10.33
CA ASP A 357 3.81 -20.95 -9.14
C ASP A 357 4.97 -21.51 -8.32
N GLU A 358 6.09 -20.79 -8.29
CA GLU A 358 7.28 -21.25 -7.55
C GLU A 358 7.11 -21.19 -6.03
N LEU A 359 6.02 -20.59 -5.54
CA LEU A 359 5.75 -20.46 -4.10
C LEU A 359 4.67 -21.39 -3.58
N ASN A 360 3.78 -21.84 -4.47
CA ASN A 360 2.63 -22.66 -4.10
C ASN A 360 2.69 -23.91 -4.97
N ARG A 361 3.07 -25.04 -4.36
CA ARG A 361 3.28 -26.30 -5.06
C ARG A 361 2.00 -26.71 -5.78
N ASP A 362 2.14 -27.17 -7.02
CA ASP A 362 1.05 -27.63 -7.90
C ASP A 362 0.06 -26.54 -8.34
N ASP A 363 0.21 -25.31 -7.83
CA ASP A 363 -0.53 -24.14 -8.29
C ASP A 363 0.16 -23.47 -9.49
N ILE A 364 -0.63 -22.68 -10.20
CA ILE A 364 -0.18 -21.77 -11.25
C ILE A 364 -0.24 -20.31 -10.78
N LYS A 365 0.48 -19.46 -11.50
CA LYS A 365 0.44 -18.00 -11.37
C LYS A 365 0.21 -17.36 -12.74
N VAL A 366 -0.35 -16.17 -12.71
CA VAL A 366 -0.54 -15.32 -13.90
C VAL A 366 -0.21 -13.87 -13.57
N ASN A 367 0.41 -13.18 -14.51
CA ASN A 367 0.62 -11.73 -14.38
C ASN A 367 -0.52 -10.98 -15.06
N ILE A 368 -1.10 -10.01 -14.37
CA ILE A 368 -2.15 -9.14 -14.87
C ILE A 368 -1.60 -7.72 -14.92
N ALA A 369 -1.56 -7.12 -16.11
CA ALA A 369 -1.06 -5.77 -16.32
C ALA A 369 -2.16 -4.86 -16.84
N PHE A 370 -2.24 -3.64 -16.31
CA PHE A 370 -3.21 -2.63 -16.74
C PHE A 370 -2.81 -1.24 -16.25
N THR A 371 -3.49 -0.21 -16.74
CA THR A 371 -3.31 1.19 -16.35
C THR A 371 -4.62 1.73 -15.81
N LEU A 372 -4.57 2.44 -14.68
CA LEU A 372 -5.74 3.07 -14.05
C LEU A 372 -5.54 4.57 -13.88
N PRO A 373 -6.64 5.35 -13.90
CA PRO A 373 -6.59 6.76 -13.50
C PRO A 373 -6.23 6.91 -12.01
N PRO A 374 -5.82 8.11 -11.58
CA PRO A 374 -5.65 8.41 -10.15
C PRO A 374 -6.93 8.10 -9.36
N GLY A 375 -6.76 7.69 -8.11
CA GLY A 375 -7.88 7.40 -7.21
C GLY A 375 -8.55 6.04 -7.40
N ALA A 376 -8.29 5.29 -8.46
CA ALA A 376 -8.79 3.93 -8.65
C ALA A 376 -7.89 2.87 -8.00
N TYR A 377 -8.46 1.72 -7.63
CA TYR A 377 -7.78 0.66 -6.88
C TYR A 377 -7.52 -0.56 -7.77
N ALA A 378 -6.25 -0.91 -7.97
CA ALA A 378 -5.87 -2.10 -8.74
C ALA A 378 -6.39 -3.40 -8.13
N THR A 379 -6.46 -3.45 -6.80
CA THR A 379 -7.02 -4.61 -6.09
C THR A 379 -8.48 -4.86 -6.46
N LEU A 380 -9.31 -3.85 -6.73
CA LEU A 380 -10.69 -4.05 -7.18
C LEU A 380 -10.75 -4.66 -8.58
N VAL A 381 -9.84 -4.27 -9.49
CA VAL A 381 -9.73 -4.88 -10.82
C VAL A 381 -9.39 -6.35 -10.67
N ILE A 382 -8.40 -6.70 -9.85
CA ILE A 382 -8.03 -8.09 -9.60
C ILE A 382 -9.18 -8.86 -8.95
N LYS A 383 -9.82 -8.33 -7.90
CA LYS A 383 -10.97 -8.99 -7.26
C LYS A 383 -12.12 -9.19 -8.24
N ARG A 384 -12.36 -8.25 -9.17
CA ARG A 384 -13.40 -8.38 -10.20
C ARG A 384 -13.05 -9.42 -11.25
N LEU A 385 -11.78 -9.51 -11.66
CA LEU A 385 -11.29 -10.53 -12.60
C LEU A 385 -11.33 -11.95 -12.02
N PHE A 386 -11.12 -12.07 -10.71
CA PHE A 386 -11.06 -13.36 -10.01
C PHE A 386 -12.21 -13.51 -9.00
N HIS A 387 -13.37 -12.92 -9.29
CA HIS A 387 -14.48 -12.90 -8.33
C HIS A 387 -15.02 -14.30 -7.97
N PHE A 388 -14.70 -15.31 -8.78
CA PHE A 388 -15.02 -16.73 -8.58
C PHE A 388 -14.01 -17.46 -7.67
N GLU A 389 -12.80 -16.90 -7.49
CA GLU A 389 -11.73 -17.42 -6.61
C GLU A 389 -11.52 -16.57 -5.35
N TYR A 390 -12.07 -15.35 -5.34
CA TYR A 390 -11.73 -14.38 -4.31
C TYR A 390 -12.43 -14.68 -3.00
N ALA A 391 -11.63 -14.93 -1.97
CA ALA A 391 -12.04 -14.84 -0.58
C ALA A 391 -11.22 -13.75 0.13
N GLU A 392 -11.88 -12.88 0.89
CA GLU A 392 -11.18 -12.04 1.88
C GLU A 392 -10.57 -12.95 2.95
N ASP A 393 -9.34 -12.66 3.36
CA ASP A 393 -8.69 -13.43 4.42
C ASP A 393 -9.48 -13.28 5.72
N SER A 394 -9.85 -14.39 6.34
CA SER A 394 -10.44 -14.37 7.69
C SER A 394 -9.38 -13.94 8.71
N ALA A 395 -9.83 -13.47 9.89
CA ALA A 395 -8.90 -13.18 10.99
C ALA A 395 -8.03 -14.39 11.36
N GLU A 396 -8.58 -15.61 11.22
CA GLU A 396 -7.85 -16.86 11.43
C GLU A 396 -6.81 -17.10 10.33
N THR A 397 -7.15 -16.88 9.06
CA THR A 397 -6.21 -16.97 7.93
C THR A 397 -5.06 -15.97 8.10
N ILE A 398 -5.37 -14.74 8.52
CA ILE A 398 -4.36 -13.72 8.82
C ILE A 398 -3.46 -14.19 9.96
N ARG A 399 -4.01 -14.66 11.09
CA ARG A 399 -3.25 -15.20 12.23
C ARG A 399 -2.34 -16.35 11.82
N ALA A 400 -2.86 -17.30 11.03
CA ALA A 400 -2.10 -18.45 10.54
C ALA A 400 -0.94 -18.02 9.63
N SER A 401 -1.15 -17.04 8.75
CA SER A 401 -0.12 -16.53 7.83
C SER A 401 1.01 -15.75 8.53
N GLN A 402 0.72 -15.18 9.71
CA GLN A 402 1.70 -14.42 10.50
C GLN A 402 2.58 -15.34 11.36
N ARG A 403 2.10 -16.53 11.72
CA ARG A 403 2.76 -17.47 12.66
C ARG A 403 4.19 -17.89 12.25
N PRO A 404 4.51 -18.17 10.97
CA PRO A 404 5.89 -18.51 10.57
C PRO A 404 6.84 -17.32 10.64
N LYS A 405 6.40 -16.15 10.15
CA LYS A 405 7.15 -14.88 10.23
C LYS A 405 7.39 -14.45 11.68
N LEU A 406 6.45 -14.79 12.56
CA LEU A 406 6.53 -14.57 14.00
C LEU A 406 7.62 -15.43 14.63
N ALA A 407 7.63 -16.73 14.33
CA ALA A 407 8.67 -17.64 14.85
C ALA A 407 10.08 -17.22 14.41
N GLU A 408 10.23 -16.77 13.15
CA GLU A 408 11.50 -16.23 12.65
C GLU A 408 11.91 -14.92 13.37
N ALA A 409 10.97 -14.00 13.59
CA ALA A 409 11.23 -12.74 14.28
C ALA A 409 11.52 -12.92 15.77
N GLU A 410 10.81 -13.83 16.44
CA GLU A 410 11.03 -14.21 17.85
C GLU A 410 12.39 -14.89 18.02
N ALA A 411 12.77 -15.78 17.11
CA ALA A 411 14.11 -16.39 17.10
C ALA A 411 15.22 -15.34 16.87
N ALA A 412 15.00 -14.37 15.97
CA ALA A 412 15.96 -13.30 15.70
C ALA A 412 16.12 -12.33 16.88
N ALA A 413 15.02 -12.01 17.57
CA ALA A 413 15.03 -11.17 18.76
C ALA A 413 15.69 -11.88 19.96
N ALA A 414 15.40 -13.17 20.16
CA ALA A 414 16.06 -13.99 21.18
C ALA A 414 17.57 -14.14 20.94
N ALA A 415 18.01 -14.12 19.68
CA ALA A 415 19.44 -14.14 19.33
C ALA A 415 20.15 -12.79 19.58
N HIS A 416 19.41 -11.68 19.77
CA HIS A 416 19.95 -10.35 20.03
C HIS A 416 19.86 -9.92 21.50
N GLU A 417 19.36 -10.78 22.41
CA GLU A 417 19.47 -10.52 23.84
C GLU A 417 20.93 -10.67 24.29
N PRO A 418 21.57 -9.63 24.88
CA PRO A 418 22.91 -9.78 25.42
C PRO A 418 22.87 -10.74 26.61
N SER A 419 23.65 -11.82 26.52
CA SER A 419 23.84 -12.80 27.59
C SER A 419 24.45 -12.15 28.83
N SER A 420 23.61 -11.62 29.72
CA SER A 420 23.98 -11.26 31.08
C SER A 420 23.68 -12.44 32.01
N ARG A 421 24.41 -13.54 31.83
CA ARG A 421 24.55 -14.60 32.85
C ARG A 421 26.01 -15.02 32.96
N ARG A 422 26.87 -14.11 33.41
CA ARG A 422 28.04 -14.48 34.21
C ARG A 422 27.61 -14.45 35.68
N GLY A 423 27.33 -15.62 36.23
CA GLY A 423 27.13 -15.77 37.66
C GLY A 423 28.41 -15.40 38.44
N PRO A 424 28.29 -14.94 39.69
CA PRO A 424 29.45 -14.58 40.51
C PRO A 424 30.29 -15.82 40.86
N PRO A 425 31.60 -15.68 41.08
CA PRO A 425 32.49 -16.81 41.35
C PRO A 425 32.14 -17.45 42.70
N ARG A 426 32.13 -18.79 42.71
CA ARG A 426 31.91 -19.62 43.89
C ARG A 426 32.99 -19.33 44.95
N ARG A 427 32.56 -19.05 46.18
CA ARG A 427 33.39 -19.18 47.38
C ARG A 427 33.13 -20.56 47.97
N ASP A 428 34.17 -21.36 48.06
CA ASP A 428 34.21 -22.57 48.86
C ASP A 428 34.20 -22.18 50.35
N ALA A 429 33.29 -22.77 51.11
CA ALA A 429 33.38 -22.84 52.56
C ALA A 429 32.61 -24.08 53.05
N ASP A 430 33.36 -24.91 53.76
CA ASP A 430 32.99 -26.13 54.46
C ASP A 430 31.78 -26.01 55.38
N GLY A 431 31.16 -27.17 55.66
CA GLY A 431 30.78 -27.48 57.04
C GLY A 431 29.33 -27.87 57.30
N ALA A 432 29.13 -29.20 57.37
CA ALA A 432 28.41 -29.90 58.44
C ALA A 432 26.87 -29.87 58.54
N ARG A 433 26.32 -31.11 58.50
CA ARG A 433 25.30 -31.73 59.37
C ARG A 433 23.89 -31.10 59.39
N ALA A 434 22.80 -31.78 59.73
CA ALA A 434 22.33 -33.16 59.79
C ALA A 434 20.92 -33.04 60.40
N SER A 435 19.99 -33.90 59.99
CA SER A 435 18.74 -34.25 60.72
C SER A 435 17.70 -33.12 60.87
N SER A 436 16.41 -33.33 61.13
CA SER A 436 15.44 -34.41 60.93
C SER A 436 14.09 -33.84 61.46
N ARG A 437 12.98 -34.46 61.04
CA ARG A 437 11.64 -34.48 61.68
C ARG A 437 10.68 -33.31 61.40
N GLY A 438 9.46 -33.68 61.03
CA GLY A 438 8.25 -32.89 61.23
C GLY A 438 7.16 -33.07 60.18
N ALA A 439 6.54 -34.25 60.09
CA ALA A 439 5.16 -34.41 59.59
C ALA A 439 4.17 -34.15 60.76
N PRO A 440 2.82 -34.22 60.64
CA PRO A 440 2.01 -34.64 59.50
C PRO A 440 0.68 -33.87 59.28
N GLY A 441 -0.05 -34.32 58.25
CA GLY A 441 -1.52 -34.33 58.16
C GLY A 441 -2.12 -33.30 57.22
N THR A 442 -3.11 -33.61 56.36
CA THR A 442 -3.91 -34.82 56.12
C THR A 442 -4.76 -34.56 54.86
N ASP A 443 -4.98 -35.62 54.07
CA ASP A 443 -6.20 -35.95 53.28
C ASP A 443 -6.73 -34.96 52.21
N THR A 444 -7.37 -35.37 51.12
CA THR A 444 -7.84 -36.69 50.64
C THR A 444 -7.98 -36.64 49.12
N ARG A 445 -7.49 -37.69 48.47
CA ARG A 445 -8.09 -38.48 47.36
C ARG A 445 -9.22 -37.86 46.51
N ARG A 446 -9.02 -37.90 45.19
CA ARG A 446 -9.94 -38.66 44.31
C ARG A 446 -9.21 -39.33 43.14
N ARG A 447 -9.29 -40.66 43.17
CA ARG A 447 -8.87 -41.69 42.21
C ARG A 447 -9.83 -41.72 41.02
N SER A 448 -9.32 -41.89 39.79
CA SER A 448 -9.26 -43.15 38.99
C SER A 448 -10.60 -43.48 38.30
N SER A 449 -10.72 -44.19 37.18
CA SER A 449 -9.84 -45.10 36.43
C SER A 449 -10.63 -45.62 35.21
N GLY A 450 -9.90 -46.06 34.17
CA GLY A 450 -10.28 -47.20 33.31
C GLY A 450 -11.23 -46.88 32.15
N ASP A 451 -11.14 -47.55 30.99
CA ASP A 451 -10.27 -48.65 30.61
C ASP A 451 -10.21 -48.79 29.07
N ARG A 452 -9.26 -49.62 28.66
CA ARG A 452 -8.90 -50.12 27.32
C ARG A 452 -10.10 -50.66 26.53
N ASP A 453 -10.03 -50.65 25.20
CA ASP A 453 -9.84 -51.93 24.50
C ASP A 453 -9.38 -51.83 23.03
N THR A 454 -8.84 -52.95 22.58
CA THR A 454 -8.06 -53.25 21.38
C THR A 454 -8.90 -53.88 20.27
N ARG A 455 -8.48 -53.74 18.98
CA ARG A 455 -8.40 -54.83 17.97
C ARG A 455 -8.18 -54.33 16.53
N ALA A 456 -7.13 -54.87 15.90
CA ALA A 456 -7.05 -55.21 14.47
C ALA A 456 -7.54 -56.69 14.30
N PRO A 457 -7.65 -57.35 13.10
CA PRO A 457 -6.71 -57.27 11.96
C PRO A 457 -7.25 -57.57 10.52
N ALA A 458 -6.34 -57.36 9.55
CA ALA A 458 -5.97 -58.17 8.35
C ALA A 458 -6.88 -58.44 7.12
N GLY A 459 -6.22 -58.27 5.94
CA GLY A 459 -6.24 -59.16 4.75
C GLY A 459 -7.14 -58.74 3.56
N SER A 460 -6.83 -58.91 2.26
CA SER A 460 -5.64 -59.27 1.45
C SER A 460 -6.08 -59.41 -0.04
N ARG A 461 -5.15 -59.19 -1.02
CA ARG A 461 -5.09 -59.76 -2.41
C ARG A 461 -6.11 -59.27 -3.47
N ASP A 462 -5.90 -59.24 -4.80
CA ASP A 462 -4.83 -59.56 -5.78
C ASP A 462 -5.28 -58.92 -7.14
N ALA A 463 -4.41 -58.26 -7.94
CA ALA A 463 -3.68 -58.75 -9.13
C ALA A 463 -4.34 -58.60 -10.54
N ARG A 464 -3.63 -57.82 -11.40
CA ARG A 464 -3.32 -57.95 -12.85
C ARG A 464 -4.40 -58.19 -13.92
N GLY A 465 -4.28 -57.45 -15.04
CA GLY A 465 -4.79 -57.85 -16.35
C GLY A 465 -4.41 -56.86 -17.47
N ALA A 466 -3.61 -57.31 -18.44
CA ALA A 466 -3.12 -56.58 -19.60
C ALA A 466 -4.11 -56.62 -20.78
N GLY A 467 -3.97 -55.71 -21.75
CA GLY A 467 -4.61 -55.83 -23.07
C GLY A 467 -4.48 -54.60 -23.98
N ALA A 468 -3.51 -54.62 -24.89
CA ALA A 468 -3.57 -53.92 -26.18
C ALA A 468 -4.19 -54.88 -27.23
N PRO A 469 -4.84 -54.40 -28.30
CA PRO A 469 -4.18 -54.00 -29.56
C PRO A 469 -4.87 -52.74 -30.17
N GLY A 470 -4.48 -52.07 -31.26
CA GLY A 470 -3.52 -52.24 -32.34
C GLY A 470 -4.04 -51.42 -33.55
N ARG A 471 -3.19 -50.51 -34.07
CA ARG A 471 -3.12 -49.93 -35.45
C ARG A 471 -4.38 -49.31 -36.10
N ARG A 472 -4.24 -48.06 -36.57
CA ARG A 472 -4.31 -47.70 -38.02
C ARG A 472 -3.83 -46.26 -38.30
N ARG A 473 -3.28 -46.11 -39.50
CA ARG A 473 -2.57 -44.97 -40.11
C ARG A 473 -3.52 -43.94 -40.73
N ALA A 474 -3.13 -42.66 -40.69
CA ALA A 474 -3.22 -41.63 -41.75
C ALA A 474 -2.59 -40.36 -41.13
N GLY A 475 -1.44 -39.81 -41.57
CA GLY A 475 -1.12 -39.30 -42.90
C GLY A 475 -1.50 -37.81 -42.96
N PRO A 476 -0.56 -36.85 -42.81
CA PRO A 476 -0.86 -35.43 -42.92
C PRO A 476 -0.94 -35.02 -44.39
N ARG A 477 -1.94 -34.22 -44.77
CA ARG A 477 -1.98 -33.54 -46.06
C ARG A 477 -1.45 -32.12 -45.90
N GLU A 478 -0.31 -31.88 -46.53
CA GLU A 478 0.14 -30.58 -47.00
C GLU A 478 -0.88 -30.05 -48.03
N VAL A 479 -1.18 -28.76 -47.95
CA VAL A 479 -1.64 -27.96 -49.09
C VAL A 479 -0.85 -26.67 -49.06
N GLU A 480 0.03 -26.58 -50.05
CA GLU A 480 0.84 -25.43 -50.44
C GLU A 480 -0.01 -24.48 -51.31
N LEU A 481 0.53 -23.28 -51.57
CA LEU A 481 0.24 -22.38 -52.70
C LEU A 481 -0.92 -21.37 -52.57
N LEU A 482 -0.59 -20.09 -52.30
CA LEU A 482 -0.41 -19.03 -53.32
C LEU A 482 -0.39 -17.62 -52.69
N GLU A 483 0.76 -16.96 -52.75
CA GLU A 483 0.84 -15.49 -52.80
C GLU A 483 0.71 -15.01 -54.26
N PRO A 484 0.33 -13.74 -54.48
CA PRO A 484 0.81 -12.99 -55.62
C PRO A 484 1.63 -11.77 -55.20
N ALA A 485 2.83 -11.72 -55.76
CA ALA A 485 3.68 -10.54 -55.84
C ALA A 485 3.17 -9.56 -56.92
N SER A 486 3.28 -8.26 -56.64
CA SER A 486 3.54 -7.21 -57.64
C SER A 486 4.21 -6.05 -56.88
N GLY A 487 5.24 -5.36 -57.34
CA GLY A 487 5.71 -5.12 -58.70
C GLY A 487 6.03 -3.62 -58.77
N ARG A 488 7.32 -3.28 -58.77
CA ARG A 488 7.90 -1.93 -58.69
C ARG A 488 7.42 -0.95 -59.77
N ALA A 489 7.47 0.35 -59.47
CA ALA A 489 7.91 1.37 -60.43
C ALA A 489 8.73 2.47 -59.73
N ARG A 490 9.96 2.67 -60.21
CA ARG A 490 10.86 3.80 -59.92
C ARG A 490 10.70 4.83 -61.03
N THR A 491 10.78 6.12 -60.69
CA THR A 491 11.14 7.19 -61.62
C THR A 491 12.18 8.10 -60.97
N LEU A 492 13.22 8.41 -61.75
CA LEU A 492 14.38 9.25 -61.43
C LEU A 492 14.37 10.49 -62.34
N ALA A 493 14.62 11.67 -61.79
CA ALA A 493 15.20 12.88 -62.42
C ALA A 493 15.08 14.04 -61.40
N ALA A 494 15.97 15.01 -61.20
CA ALA A 494 17.31 15.33 -61.71
C ALA A 494 17.98 16.27 -60.67
N LYS A 495 19.30 16.41 -60.75
CA LYS A 495 20.21 17.02 -59.77
C LYS A 495 20.56 18.47 -60.17
N ALA A 496 20.57 19.41 -59.21
CA ALA A 496 21.12 20.77 -59.33
C ALA A 496 22.16 21.02 -58.20
N PRO A 497 23.10 21.99 -58.35
CA PRO A 497 24.44 21.92 -57.76
C PRO A 497 24.54 22.42 -56.31
N ALA A 498 25.57 21.94 -55.60
CA ALA A 498 25.81 22.15 -54.17
C ALA A 498 26.54 23.47 -53.84
N PRO A 499 26.24 24.13 -52.71
CA PRO A 499 27.11 25.11 -52.09
C PRO A 499 27.96 24.53 -50.95
N ALA A 500 28.98 25.30 -50.58
CA ALA A 500 30.18 24.97 -49.79
C ALA A 500 30.01 24.16 -48.49
N LYS A 501 31.01 23.31 -48.21
CA LYS A 501 31.17 22.50 -46.99
C LYS A 501 31.22 23.38 -45.73
N ALA A 502 30.19 23.28 -44.89
CA ALA A 502 30.27 23.62 -43.47
C ALA A 502 30.99 22.49 -42.72
N ALA A 503 31.83 22.85 -41.74
CA ALA A 503 32.56 21.91 -40.89
C ALA A 503 31.59 20.96 -40.14
N GLU A 504 31.90 19.67 -40.15
CA GLU A 504 31.12 18.66 -39.43
C GLU A 504 31.11 18.93 -37.91
N PRO A 505 29.95 18.85 -37.24
CA PRO A 505 29.90 18.93 -35.78
C PRO A 505 30.53 17.67 -35.17
N ALA A 506 31.41 17.87 -34.20
CA ALA A 506 32.07 16.79 -33.47
C ALA A 506 31.05 15.78 -32.91
N ALA A 507 31.35 14.49 -33.09
CA ALA A 507 30.51 13.40 -32.62
C ALA A 507 30.19 13.55 -31.11
N PRO A 508 28.93 13.31 -30.69
CA PRO A 508 28.53 13.49 -29.30
C PRO A 508 29.23 12.49 -28.38
N LEU A 509 29.95 13.01 -27.39
CA LEU A 509 30.71 12.23 -26.40
C LEU A 509 29.84 11.15 -25.72
N GLY A 510 30.42 9.97 -25.52
CA GLY A 510 29.74 8.86 -24.85
C GLY A 510 29.36 9.20 -23.41
N PHE A 511 28.33 8.54 -22.86
CA PHE A 511 27.82 8.76 -21.50
C PHE A 511 28.93 8.72 -20.42
N ARG A 512 29.87 7.77 -20.54
CA ARG A 512 30.99 7.62 -19.60
C ARG A 512 32.01 8.76 -19.70
N GLU A 513 32.29 9.28 -20.89
CA GLU A 513 33.16 10.45 -21.08
C GLU A 513 32.53 11.73 -20.54
N ARG A 514 31.22 11.92 -20.73
CA ARG A 514 30.48 13.04 -20.13
C ARG A 514 30.52 13.02 -18.60
N GLN A 515 30.48 11.84 -17.99
CA GLN A 515 30.64 11.71 -16.54
C GLN A 515 32.08 11.99 -16.07
N ARG A 516 33.09 11.55 -16.83
CA ARG A 516 34.50 11.83 -16.51
C ARG A 516 34.81 13.32 -16.59
N GLN A 517 34.40 13.99 -17.67
CA GLN A 517 34.56 15.44 -17.83
C GLN A 517 33.85 16.24 -16.72
N ARG A 518 32.64 15.82 -16.29
CA ARG A 518 31.94 16.45 -15.16
C ARG A 518 32.67 16.26 -13.83
N LYS A 519 33.27 15.09 -13.61
CA LYS A 519 34.06 14.80 -12.41
C LYS A 519 35.34 15.65 -12.39
N ASP A 520 36.02 15.74 -13.53
CA ASP A 520 37.27 16.48 -13.68
C ASP A 520 37.03 18.01 -13.54
N ALA A 521 35.94 18.53 -14.12
CA ALA A 521 35.52 19.92 -13.95
C ALA A 521 35.19 20.26 -12.48
N ARG A 522 34.57 19.33 -11.74
CA ARG A 522 34.24 19.51 -10.32
C ARG A 522 35.49 19.47 -9.44
N SER A 523 36.50 18.66 -9.77
CA SER A 523 37.79 18.68 -9.07
C SER A 523 38.57 19.97 -9.33
N ALA A 524 38.56 20.47 -10.58
CA ALA A 524 39.23 21.72 -10.93
C ALA A 524 38.61 22.92 -10.19
N ALA A 525 37.27 23.02 -10.17
CA ALA A 525 36.55 24.07 -9.44
C ALA A 525 36.82 24.02 -7.92
N ARG A 526 36.95 22.82 -7.34
CA ARG A 526 37.28 22.65 -5.93
C ARG A 526 38.71 23.09 -5.62
N ALA A 527 39.67 22.71 -6.46
CA ALA A 527 41.07 23.14 -6.33
C ALA A 527 41.23 24.66 -6.47
N GLU A 528 40.51 25.30 -7.39
CA GLU A 528 40.52 26.75 -7.56
C GLU A 528 39.93 27.47 -6.34
N THR A 529 38.86 26.91 -5.75
CA THR A 529 38.23 27.46 -4.55
C THR A 529 39.14 27.33 -3.32
N GLU A 530 39.84 26.20 -3.17
CA GLU A 530 40.82 25.98 -2.09
C GLU A 530 42.05 26.90 -2.25
N ALA A 531 42.53 27.11 -3.47
CA ALA A 531 43.62 28.04 -3.76
C ALA A 531 43.24 29.51 -3.43
N LYS A 532 42.03 29.95 -3.81
CA LYS A 532 41.51 31.28 -3.45
C LYS A 532 41.34 31.46 -1.94
N ARG A 533 41.02 30.38 -1.22
CA ARG A 533 40.87 30.39 0.24
C ARG A 533 42.23 30.46 0.95
N ALA A 534 43.24 29.78 0.43
CA ALA A 534 44.62 29.84 0.93
C ALA A 534 45.27 31.22 0.69
N ALA A 535 45.00 31.86 -0.45
CA ALA A 535 45.51 33.19 -0.77
C ALA A 535 44.95 34.29 0.16
N LYS A 536 43.73 34.13 0.68
CA LYS A 536 43.10 35.07 1.63
C LYS A 536 43.56 34.90 3.09
N ALA A 537 44.33 33.86 3.42
CA ALA A 537 44.66 33.50 4.81
C ALA A 537 46.06 33.94 5.29
N LYS A 538 46.82 34.73 4.53
CA LYS A 538 48.13 35.25 5.01
C LYS A 538 47.94 36.47 5.93
N PRO A 539 48.47 36.47 7.17
CA PRO A 539 48.28 37.57 8.11
C PRO A 539 49.29 38.70 7.92
N ALA A 540 48.80 39.95 7.93
CA ALA A 540 49.62 41.14 8.07
C ALA A 540 50.03 41.34 9.54
N LYS A 541 51.28 41.01 9.88
CA LYS A 541 52.00 41.55 11.04
C LYS A 541 53.50 41.62 10.77
N SER A 542 54.01 42.81 10.46
CA SER A 542 54.94 43.55 11.33
C SER A 542 55.52 44.75 10.57
N ARG A 543 55.33 45.95 11.11
CA ARG A 543 56.27 47.07 11.00
C ARG A 543 55.98 48.04 12.15
N LYS A 544 56.70 47.81 13.25
CA LYS A 544 57.04 48.83 14.24
C LYS A 544 58.57 48.92 14.22
N LYS A 545 59.08 49.99 13.63
CA LYS A 545 60.14 50.84 14.16
C LYS A 545 60.06 52.16 13.42
#